data_AF-A0AA40ANA7-F1
#
_entry.id   AF-A0AA40ANA7-F1
#
_cell.length_a   1.000
_cell.length_b   1.000
_cell.length_c   1.000
_cell.angle_alpha   90.00
_cell.angle_beta   90.00
_cell.angle_gamma   90.00
#
_symmetry.space_group_name_H-M   'P 1'
#
loop_
_entity.id
_entity.type
_entity.pdbx_description
1 polymer ?
#
loop_
_entity_poly.entity_id
_entity_poly.type
_entity_poly.pdbx_seq_one_letter_code
_entity_poly.pdbx_strand_id
1 'polypeptide(L)' 'MCRKVVFTGLCSHCGQGPFEWALLSRELPCLEAKNSGLFGGCPTGVERDEKSHEQECPPCEALLGADEGY' A
#
# COMPACT_ATOMS: atom_id res chain seq x y z
N MET A 1 12.33 -0.28 15.44
CA MET A 1 12.34 -0.19 13.96
C MET A 1 10.98 0.29 13.47
N CYS A 2 10.97 1.24 12.54
CA CYS A 2 9.76 1.70 11.86
C CYS A 2 9.47 0.72 10.73
N ARG A 3 8.20 0.46 10.39
CA ARG A 3 7.86 -0.45 9.28
C ARG A 3 6.87 0.22 8.33
N LYS A 4 7.09 0.11 7.02
CA LYS A 4 6.15 0.51 5.96
C LYS A 4 5.67 -0.75 5.26
N VAL A 5 4.39 -1.04 5.41
CA VAL A 5 3.73 -2.17 4.73
C VAL A 5 3.23 -1.68 3.39
N VAL A 6 3.66 -2.33 2.30
CA VAL A 6 3.31 -1.97 0.93
C VAL A 6 2.62 -3.17 0.28
N PHE A 7 1.43 -2.95 -0.27
CA PHE A 7 0.69 -3.98 -0.98
C PHE A 7 0.99 -3.89 -2.48
N THR A 8 1.49 -4.98 -3.06
CA THR A 8 1.84 -5.06 -4.48
C THR A 8 1.40 -6.38 -5.10
N GLY A 9 1.13 -6.40 -6.40
CA GLY A 9 0.60 -7.59 -7.06
C GLY A 9 0.00 -7.31 -8.43
N LEU A 10 -0.60 -8.36 -9.02
CA LEU A 10 -1.22 -8.27 -10.33
C LEU A 10 -2.69 -7.89 -10.20
N CYS A 11 -3.22 -7.22 -11.22
CA CYS A 11 -4.64 -6.95 -11.32
C CYS A 11 -5.40 -8.26 -11.57
N SER A 12 -6.38 -8.58 -10.73
CA SER A 12 -7.25 -9.75 -10.88
C SER A 12 -8.07 -9.73 -12.18
N HIS A 13 -8.37 -8.55 -12.71
CA HIS A 13 -9.21 -8.37 -13.89
C HIS A 13 -8.42 -8.44 -15.21
N CYS A 14 -7.35 -7.64 -15.36
CA CYS A 14 -6.58 -7.59 -16.60
C CYS A 14 -5.27 -8.38 -16.58
N GLY A 15 -4.88 -8.94 -15.43
CA GLY A 15 -3.62 -9.67 -15.27
C GLY A 15 -2.35 -8.81 -15.39
N GLN A 16 -2.48 -7.49 -15.54
CA GLN A 16 -1.34 -6.57 -15.65
C GLN A 16 -0.75 -6.27 -14.26
N GLY A 17 0.51 -5.85 -14.21
CA GLY A 17 1.19 -5.44 -12.98
C GLY A 17 2.71 -5.69 -13.01
N PRO A 18 3.41 -5.53 -11.87
CA PRO A 18 2.86 -5.31 -10.53
C PRO A 18 2.36 -3.88 -10.31
N PHE A 19 1.18 -3.75 -9.69
CA PHE A 19 0.64 -2.48 -9.19
C PHE A 19 0.93 -2.32 -7.70
N GLU A 20 1.13 -1.09 -7.25
CA GLU A 20 1.20 -0.75 -5.83
C GLU A 20 -0.13 -0.12 -5.39
N TRP A 21 -0.75 -0.71 -4.36
CA TRP A 21 -1.97 -0.16 -3.78
C TRP A 21 -1.61 0.81 -2.65
N ALA A 22 -1.31 2.05 -3.03
CA ALA A 22 -0.89 3.11 -2.10
C ALA A 22 -1.92 3.37 -0.99
N LEU A 23 -3.22 3.26 -1.29
CA LEU A 23 -4.30 3.43 -0.30
C LEU A 23 -4.34 2.34 0.77
N LEU A 24 -3.84 1.15 0.44
CA LEU A 24 -3.72 0.02 1.39
C LEU A 24 -2.40 0.05 2.15
N SER A 25 -1.40 0.76 1.62
CA SER A 25 -0.08 0.86 2.21
C SER A 25 -0.14 1.60 3.54
N ARG A 26 0.55 1.09 4.57
CA ARG A 26 0.51 1.63 5.93
C ARG A 26 1.89 1.89 6.48
N GLU A 27 2.05 3.05 7.10
CA GLU A 27 3.24 3.43 7.85
C GLU A 27 3.03 3.13 9.34
N LEU A 28 3.89 2.29 9.89
CA LEU A 28 3.87 1.81 11.26
C LEU A 28 5.10 2.35 12.01
N PRO A 29 5.00 3.52 12.66
CA PRO A 29 6.09 4.06 13.45
C PRO A 29 6.35 3.20 14.71
N CYS A 30 7.62 3.06 15.10
CA CYS A 30 7.94 2.51 16.42
C CYS A 30 7.60 3.52 17.53
N LEU A 31 7.65 3.08 18.79
CA LEU A 31 7.38 3.94 19.94
C LEU A 31 8.28 5.20 19.97
N GLU A 32 9.56 5.07 19.65
CA GLU A 32 10.50 6.19 19.61
C GLU A 32 10.15 7.22 18.50
N ALA A 33 9.83 6.74 17.31
CA ALA A 33 9.38 7.59 16.20
C ALA A 33 8.05 8.30 16.51
N LYS A 34 7.13 7.62 17.21
CA LYS A 34 5.90 8.25 17.72
C LYS A 34 6.20 9.35 18.73
N ASN A 35 7.10 9.08 19.67
CA ASN A 35 7.45 10.03 20.73
C ASN A 35 8.24 11.25 20.21
N SER A 36 8.96 11.10 19.09
CA SER A 36 9.68 12.20 18.41
C SER A 36 8.85 12.90 17.33
N GLY A 37 7.63 12.43 17.05
CA GLY A 37 6.76 13.01 16.03
C GLY A 37 7.24 12.85 14.58
N LEU A 38 8.23 11.99 14.33
CA LEU A 38 8.89 11.84 13.03
C LEU A 38 8.91 10.36 12.62
N PHE A 39 8.12 10.00 11.60
CA PHE A 39 8.26 8.69 10.95
C PHE A 39 9.64 8.58 10.28
N GLY A 40 10.29 7.43 10.42
CA GLY A 40 11.67 7.24 9.98
C GLY A 40 12.73 7.74 10.97
N GLY A 41 12.35 8.40 12.06
CA GLY A 41 13.24 8.75 13.18
C GLY A 41 13.70 7.56 14.04
N CYS A 42 13.57 6.34 13.53
CA CYS A 42 13.95 5.10 14.19
C CYS A 42 15.47 4.87 14.08
N PRO A 43 16.19 4.46 15.14
CA PRO A 43 17.63 4.21 15.09
C PRO A 43 18.03 3.09 14.12
N THR A 44 17.11 2.15 13.92
CA THR A 44 17.26 1.01 12.98
C THR A 44 16.72 1.31 11.57
N GLY A 45 16.24 2.54 11.31
CA GLY A 45 15.63 2.93 10.05
C GLY A 45 14.20 2.43 9.84
N VAL A 46 13.78 2.41 8.56
CA VAL A 46 12.45 1.98 8.10
C VAL A 46 12.58 0.65 7.34
N GLU A 47 11.86 -0.37 7.81
CA GLU A 47 11.67 -1.64 7.11
C GLU A 47 10.58 -1.50 6.05
N ARG A 48 10.83 -1.98 4.83
CA ARG A 48 9.79 -2.08 3.78
C ARG A 48 9.30 -3.52 3.74
N ASP A 49 8.05 -3.74 4.15
CA ASP A 49 7.39 -5.06 4.17
C ASP A 49 6.41 -5.14 2.99
N GLU A 50 6.80 -5.88 1.96
CA GLU A 50 5.99 -6.08 0.75
C GLU A 50 5.03 -7.26 0.95
N LYS A 51 3.74 -7.01 0.69
CA LYS A 51 2.68 -8.02 0.75
C LYS A 51 2.06 -8.20 -0.64
N SER A 52 1.91 -9.46 -1.04
CA SER A 52 1.13 -9.80 -2.23
C SER A 52 -0.33 -9.43 -2.00
N HIS A 53 -0.94 -8.74 -2.96
CA HIS A 53 -2.35 -8.42 -2.94
C HIS A 53 -2.94 -8.63 -4.32
N GLU A 54 -4.16 -9.17 -4.37
CA GLU A 54 -4.91 -9.39 -5.59
C GLU A 54 -6.18 -8.53 -5.52
N GLN A 55 -6.20 -7.45 -6.30
CA GLN A 55 -7.32 -6.52 -6.42
C GLN A 55 -7.37 -5.99 -7.86
N GLU A 56 -8.50 -5.45 -8.29
CA GLU A 56 -8.55 -4.62 -9.49
C GLU A 56 -7.60 -3.41 -9.40
N CYS A 57 -6.97 -3.07 -10.52
CA CYS A 57 -6.17 -1.86 -10.61
C CYS A 57 -7.09 -0.64 -10.76
N PRO A 58 -6.64 0.59 -10.42
CA PRO A 58 -7.49 1.79 -10.47
C PRO A 58 -8.21 2.00 -11.82
N PRO A 59 -7.59 1.71 -12.99
CA PRO A 59 -8.31 1.75 -14.26
C PRO A 59 -9.43 0.71 -14.39
N CYS A 60 -9.21 -0.54 -13.97
CA CYS A 60 -10.24 -1.59 -14.03
C CYS A 60 -11.37 -1.31 -13.04
N GLU A 61 -11.03 -0.87 -11.82
CA GLU A 61 -12.01 -0.48 -10.80
C GLU A 61 -12.87 0.70 -11.29
N ALA A 62 -12.27 1.69 -11.96
CA ALA A 62 -13.02 2.80 -12.57
C ALA A 62 -13.93 2.37 -13.73
N LEU A 63 -13.51 1.40 -14.55
CA LEU A 63 -14.35 0.86 -15.64
C LEU A 63 -15.55 0.08 -15.09
N LEU A 64 -15.34 -0.73 -14.05
CA LEU A 64 -16.39 -1.53 -13.42
C LEU A 64 -17.36 -0.64 -12.62
N GLY A 65 -16.85 0.35 -11.89
CA GLY A 65 -17.69 1.34 -11.19
C GLY A 65 -18.47 2.27 -12.12
N ALA A 66 -18.06 2.41 -13.39
CA ALA A 66 -18.80 3.18 -14.39
C ALA A 66 -20.03 2.43 -14.94
N ASP A 67 -20.12 1.10 -14.77
CA ASP A 67 -21.28 0.29 -15.15
C ASP A 67 -22.39 0.30 -14.07
N GLU A 68 -22.10 0.81 -12.87
CA GLU A 68 -23.08 1.04 -11.79
C GLU A 68 -23.82 2.38 -11.96
N GLY A 69 -24.13 2.74 -13.21
CA GLY A 69 -24.66 4.03 -13.62
C GLY A 69 -25.90 4.53 -12.83
N TYR A 70 -25.89 5.83 -12.56
CA TYR A 70 -27.06 6.66 -12.21
C TYR A 70 -27.82 7.08 -13.47
#